data_AF-A0A1C7MWW9-F1
#
_entry.id   AF-A0A1C7MWW9-F1
#
_cell.length_a   1.000
_cell.length_b   1.000
_cell.length_c   1.000
_cell.angle_alpha   90.00
_cell.angle_beta   90.00
_cell.angle_gamma   90.00
#
_symmetry.space_group_name_H-M   'P 1'
#
loop_
_entity.id
_entity.type
_entity.pdbx_description
1 polymer ?
#
loop_
_entity_poly.entity_id
_entity_poly.type
_entity_poly.pdbx_seq_one_letter_code
_entity_poly.pdbx_strand_id
1 'polypeptide(L)'
;MAQYAVNAQFRHLHSTRAFTAMFFRQPNPLTDYTKVEPTLSFEKSEHKRINEQLKHVKEVVVPALHEHIKDRQQTDHQKYLKSHNIRADKYPLHSKVMIVNVNRNGKTEPRY
;
A
#
# COMPACT_ATOMS: atom_id res chain seq x y z
N MET A 1 -2.21 -16.65 -13.52
CA MET A 1 -1.26 -16.82 -12.39
C MET A 1 -0.66 -15.50 -11.89
N ALA A 2 -0.27 -14.56 -12.76
CA ALA A 2 0.29 -13.27 -12.34
C ALA A 2 -0.61 -12.48 -11.37
N GLN A 3 -1.92 -12.38 -11.64
CA GLN A 3 -2.87 -11.67 -10.77
C GLN A 3 -2.92 -12.22 -9.34
N TYR A 4 -2.89 -13.56 -9.20
CA TYR A 4 -2.91 -14.22 -7.90
C TYR A 4 -1.63 -13.91 -7.12
N ALA A 5 -0.47 -13.98 -7.77
CA ALA A 5 0.82 -13.69 -7.15
C ALA A 5 0.88 -12.25 -6.60
N VAL A 6 0.40 -11.27 -7.38
CA VAL A 6 0.35 -9.85 -6.95
C VAL A 6 -0.56 -9.68 -5.72
N ASN A 7 -1.70 -10.37 -5.69
CA ASN A 7 -2.68 -10.26 -4.62
C ASN A 7 -2.26 -11.01 -3.34
N ALA A 8 -1.47 -12.07 -3.47
CA ALA A 8 -0.93 -12.85 -2.35
C ALA A 8 0.41 -12.30 -1.82
N GLN A 9 1.04 -11.36 -2.53
CA GLN A 9 2.30 -10.75 -2.10
C GLN A 9 2.09 -9.91 -0.83
N PHE A 10 2.98 -10.10 0.15
CA PHE A 10 3.01 -9.27 1.34
C PHE A 10 3.54 -7.88 1.01
N ARG A 11 2.84 -6.85 1.48
CA ARG A 11 3.26 -5.45 1.29
C ARG A 11 3.63 -4.85 2.64
N HIS A 12 4.79 -4.23 2.68
CA HIS A 12 5.33 -3.63 3.91
C HIS A 12 4.47 -2.46 4.43
N LEU A 13 3.93 -1.63 3.53
CA LEU A 13 3.18 -0.42 3.88
C LEU A 13 2.00 -0.67 4.84
N HIS A 14 1.24 -1.72 4.57
CA HIS A 14 0.06 -2.11 5.35
C HIS A 14 0.26 -3.43 6.11
N SER A 15 1.48 -3.97 6.12
CA SER A 15 1.82 -5.25 6.76
C SER A 15 0.83 -6.39 6.45
N THR A 16 0.27 -6.41 5.24
CA THR A 16 -0.77 -7.38 4.85
C THR A 16 -0.72 -7.66 3.34
N ARG A 17 -1.52 -8.63 2.90
CA ARG A 17 -1.70 -9.00 1.49
C ARG A 17 -2.96 -8.34 0.95
N ALA A 18 -2.95 -7.89 -0.30
CA ALA A 18 -4.12 -7.24 -0.91
C ALA A 18 -5.39 -8.12 -0.84
N PHE A 19 -5.24 -9.43 -1.07
CA PHE A 19 -6.34 -10.39 -0.92
C PHE A 19 -6.89 -10.44 0.51
N THR A 20 -6.02 -10.44 1.51
CA THR A 20 -6.42 -10.49 2.92
C THR A 20 -7.06 -9.20 3.39
N ALA A 21 -6.62 -8.05 2.88
CA ALA A 21 -7.28 -6.78 3.14
C ALA A 21 -8.71 -6.74 2.57
N MET A 22 -8.94 -7.30 1.38
CA MET A 22 -10.26 -7.29 0.73
C MET A 22 -11.24 -8.31 1.32
N PHE A 23 -10.77 -9.54 1.56
CA PHE A 23 -11.64 -10.67 1.91
C PHE A 23 -11.53 -11.11 3.37
N PHE A 24 -10.70 -10.43 4.17
CA PHE A 24 -10.45 -10.74 5.57
C PHE A 24 -10.13 -12.23 5.83
N ARG A 25 -9.45 -12.86 4.87
CA ARG A 25 -9.04 -14.27 4.90
C ARG A 25 -7.71 -14.48 4.18
N GLN A 26 -7.06 -15.61 4.41
CA GLN A 26 -5.83 -15.94 3.69
C GLN A 26 -6.11 -16.42 2.26
N PRO A 27 -5.27 -16.05 1.29
CA PRO A 27 -5.38 -16.58 -0.07
C PRO A 27 -5.09 -18.09 -0.08
N ASN A 28 -5.76 -18.83 -0.98
CA ASN A 28 -5.55 -20.27 -1.15
C ASN A 28 -4.08 -20.57 -1.48
N PRO A 29 -3.34 -21.40 -0.72
CA PRO A 29 -1.94 -21.76 -1.00
C PRO A 29 -1.72 -22.58 -2.29
N LEU A 30 -2.63 -22.50 -3.27
CA LEU A 30 -2.67 -23.30 -4.51
C LEU A 30 -2.89 -24.79 -4.24
N THR A 31 -3.52 -25.12 -3.12
CA THR A 31 -4.00 -26.47 -2.83
C THR A 31 -5.26 -26.74 -3.63
N ASP A 32 -5.31 -27.92 -4.25
CA ASP A 32 -6.47 -28.43 -4.95
C ASP A 32 -7.49 -28.97 -3.93
N TYR A 33 -8.68 -28.38 -3.93
CA TYR A 33 -9.78 -28.73 -3.04
C TYR A 33 -10.90 -29.49 -3.75
N THR A 34 -10.71 -29.90 -5.01
CA THR A 34 -11.75 -30.58 -5.82
C THR A 34 -12.29 -31.88 -5.19
N LYS A 35 -11.49 -32.54 -4.34
CA LYS A 35 -11.84 -33.81 -3.69
C LYS A 35 -12.29 -33.66 -2.23
N VAL A 36 -12.36 -32.43 -1.71
CA VAL A 36 -12.77 -32.19 -0.32
C VAL A 36 -14.28 -32.11 -0.27
N GLU A 37 -14.89 -32.97 0.55
CA GLU A 37 -16.34 -32.92 0.76
C GLU A 37 -16.71 -31.58 1.41
N PRO A 38 -17.65 -30.82 0.82
CA PRO A 38 -18.10 -29.57 1.41
C PRO A 38 -18.73 -29.86 2.77
N THR A 39 -18.23 -29.19 3.80
CA THR A 39 -18.84 -29.27 5.13
C THR A 39 -20.25 -28.68 5.04
N LEU A 40 -21.27 -29.40 5.52
CA LEU A 40 -22.65 -28.93 5.49
C LEU A 40 -22.77 -27.58 6.20
N SER A 41 -23.08 -26.54 5.42
CA SER A 41 -23.39 -25.19 5.90
C SER A 41 -24.76 -25.21 6.57
N PHE A 42 -24.82 -24.92 7.87
CA PHE A 42 -26.09 -24.73 8.59
C PHE A 42 -26.55 -23.27 8.43
N GLU A 43 -27.36 -23.02 7.40
CA GLU A 43 -27.73 -21.72 6.80
C GLU A 43 -28.46 -20.68 7.71
N LYS A 44 -28.47 -20.81 9.05
CA LYS A 44 -29.11 -19.81 9.94
C LYS A 44 -28.21 -19.23 11.03
N SER A 45 -27.21 -19.97 11.51
CA SER A 45 -26.24 -19.46 12.50
C SER A 45 -25.17 -18.56 11.87
N GLU A 46 -24.98 -18.62 10.56
CA GLU A 46 -23.90 -17.91 9.87
C GLU A 46 -24.15 -16.41 9.72
N HIS A 47 -25.39 -15.96 9.52
CA HIS A 47 -25.66 -14.53 9.30
C HIS A 47 -25.27 -13.63 10.48
N LYS A 48 -25.53 -14.06 11.72
CA LYS A 48 -25.11 -13.32 12.92
C LYS A 48 -23.58 -13.22 12.99
N ARG A 49 -22.89 -14.35 12.77
CA ARG A 49 -21.43 -14.42 12.77
C ARG A 49 -20.81 -13.55 11.67
N ILE A 50 -21.38 -13.55 10.47
CA ILE A 50 -20.96 -12.70 9.34
C ILE A 50 -21.12 -11.23 9.69
N ASN A 51 -22.26 -10.85 10.28
CA ASN A 51 -22.51 -9.45 10.68
C ASN A 51 -21.57 -8.99 11.80
N GLU A 52 -21.28 -9.85 12.79
CA GLU A 52 -20.30 -9.57 13.83
C GLU A 52 -18.88 -9.40 13.27
N GLN A 53 -18.47 -10.28 12.35
CA GLN A 53 -17.19 -10.16 11.65
C GLN A 53 -17.13 -8.88 10.82
N LEU A 54 -18.20 -8.54 10.09
CA LEU A 54 -18.28 -7.31 9.33
C LEU A 54 -18.16 -6.07 10.23
N LYS A 55 -18.82 -6.09 11.39
CA LYS A 55 -18.74 -5.03 12.40
C LYS A 55 -17.30 -4.90 12.90
N HIS A 56 -16.66 -6.00 13.26
CA HIS A 56 -15.26 -6.00 13.70
C HIS A 56 -14.30 -5.45 12.64
N VAL A 57 -14.48 -5.84 11.38
CA VAL A 57 -13.66 -5.33 10.27
C VAL A 57 -13.82 -3.81 10.14
N LYS A 58 -15.06 -3.31 10.19
CA LYS A 58 -15.34 -1.88 10.04
C LYS A 58 -14.84 -1.04 11.21
N GLU A 59 -15.04 -1.50 12.44
CA GLU A 59 -14.79 -0.72 13.65
C GLU A 59 -13.35 -0.83 14.15
N VAL A 60 -12.69 -1.97 13.92
CA VAL A 60 -11.35 -2.25 14.48
C VAL A 60 -10.30 -2.33 13.39
N VAL A 61 -10.52 -3.19 12.40
CA VAL A 61 -9.46 -3.55 11.43
C VAL A 61 -9.18 -2.39 10.47
N VAL A 62 -10.21 -1.79 9.89
CA VAL A 62 -10.05 -0.68 8.92
C VAL A 62 -9.38 0.55 9.56
N PRO A 63 -9.82 1.04 10.74
CA PRO A 63 -9.14 2.15 11.40
C PRO A 63 -7.68 1.83 11.75
N ALA A 64 -7.40 0.65 12.31
CA ALA A 64 -6.03 0.25 12.67
C ALA A 64 -5.11 0.18 11.43
N LEU A 65 -5.62 -0.34 10.30
CA LEU A 65 -4.88 -0.35 9.04
C LEU A 65 -4.61 1.07 8.53
N HIS A 66 -5.59 1.98 8.66
CA HIS A 66 -5.43 3.37 8.26
C HIS A 66 -4.33 4.08 9.07
N GLU A 67 -4.35 3.93 10.39
CA GLU A 67 -3.33 4.47 11.29
C GLU A 67 -1.94 3.92 10.95
N HIS A 68 -1.81 2.60 10.78
CA HIS A 68 -0.54 1.98 10.42
C HIS A 68 0.01 2.50 9.07
N ILE A 69 -0.86 2.70 8.07
CA ILE A 69 -0.44 3.27 6.78
C ILE A 69 0.09 4.70 6.98
N LYS A 70 -0.62 5.52 7.75
CA LYS A 70 -0.23 6.90 8.04
C LYS A 70 1.13 6.97 8.74
N ASP A 71 1.32 6.16 9.77
CA ASP A 71 2.57 6.12 10.54
C ASP A 71 3.76 5.66 9.70
N ARG A 72 3.54 4.65 8.84
CA ARG A 72 4.57 4.16 7.91
C ARG A 72 4.93 5.23 6.88
N GLN A 73 3.94 5.88 6.28
CA GLN A 73 4.17 6.97 5.34
C GLN A 73 4.94 8.11 6.00
N GLN A 74 4.61 8.49 7.23
CA GLN A 74 5.32 9.51 7.97
C GLN A 74 6.76 9.10 8.28
N THR A 75 6.97 7.85 8.67
CA THR A 75 8.32 7.29 8.94
C THR A 75 9.18 7.28 7.68
N ASP A 76 8.62 6.82 6.57
CA ASP A 76 9.31 6.77 5.27
C ASP A 76 9.60 8.19 4.77
N HIS A 77 8.66 9.12 4.95
CA HIS A 77 8.85 10.53 4.65
C HIS A 77 9.98 11.14 5.49
N GLN A 78 10.03 10.87 6.80
CA GLN A 78 11.11 11.35 7.67
C GLN A 78 12.48 10.76 7.27
N LYS A 79 12.54 9.47 6.94
CA LYS A 79 13.76 8.85 6.41
C LYS A 79 14.20 9.51 5.10
N TYR A 80 13.25 9.78 4.22
CA TYR A 80 13.49 10.48 2.97
C TYR A 80 14.04 11.89 3.19
N LEU A 81 13.42 12.69 4.07
CA LEU A 81 13.90 14.03 4.44
C LEU A 81 15.30 14.01 5.10
N LYS A 82 15.63 12.98 5.88
CA LYS A 82 16.96 12.84 6.49
C LYS A 82 18.04 12.47 5.47
N SER A 83 17.69 11.62 4.51
CA SER A 83 18.63 11.12 3.49
C SER A 83 18.83 12.10 2.33
N HIS A 84 17.82 12.90 2.02
CA HIS A 84 17.83 13.83 0.90
C HIS A 84 17.86 15.25 1.44
N ASN A 85 18.79 16.07 0.94
CA ASN A 85 18.91 17.48 1.34
C ASN A 85 17.78 18.33 0.71
N ILE A 86 16.55 18.10 1.14
CA ILE A 86 15.36 18.80 0.69
C ILE A 86 15.22 20.03 1.56
N ARG A 87 15.49 21.19 0.97
CA ARG A 87 15.22 22.48 1.62
C ARG A 87 13.70 22.66 1.72
N ALA A 88 13.21 22.98 2.91
CA ALA A 88 11.79 23.28 3.14
C ALA A 88 11.34 24.47 2.28
N ASP A 89 12.20 25.48 2.19
CA ASP A 89 12.03 26.60 1.28
C ASP A 89 12.58 26.23 -0.09
N LYS A 90 11.69 25.74 -0.98
CA LYS A 90 12.10 25.34 -2.33
C LYS A 90 12.70 26.50 -3.13
N TYR A 91 12.21 27.73 -2.91
CA TYR A 91 12.62 28.93 -3.64
C TYR A 91 12.63 30.15 -2.72
N PRO A 92 13.71 30.39 -1.97
CA PRO A 92 13.81 31.58 -1.13
C PRO A 92 13.78 32.85 -2.01
N LEU A 93 13.12 33.91 -1.53
CA LEU A 93 13.12 35.19 -2.24
C LEU A 93 14.56 35.69 -2.45
N HIS A 94 14.79 36.32 -3.60
CA HIS A 94 16.10 36.82 -4.05
C HIS A 94 17.18 35.74 -4.29
N SER A 95 16.81 34.46 -4.39
CA SER A 95 17.75 33.42 -4.81
C SER A 95 18.18 33.62 -6.27
N LYS A 96 19.49 33.60 -6.55
CA LYS A 96 19.99 33.50 -7.93
C LYS A 96 19.78 32.08 -8.44
N VAL A 97 18.98 31.94 -9.49
CA VAL A 97 18.70 30.67 -10.17
C VAL A 97 19.13 30.76 -11.63
N MET A 98 19.48 29.63 -12.23
CA MET A 98 19.73 29.52 -13.66
C MET A 98 18.66 28.65 -14.30
N ILE A 99 18.24 28.97 -15.52
CA ILE A 99 17.19 28.24 -16.24
C ILE A 99 17.87 27.28 -17.21
N VAL A 100 17.52 26.00 -17.14
CA VAL A 100 18.09 24.99 -18.03
C VAL A 100 17.76 25.33 -19.48
N ASN A 101 18.78 25.37 -20.33
CA ASN A 101 18.60 25.48 -21.77
C ASN A 101 18.10 24.12 -22.32
N VAL A 102 16.80 24.06 -22.64
CA VAL A 102 16.13 22.85 -23.15
C VAL A 102 16.54 22.55 -24.60
N ASN A 103 16.95 23.57 -25.36
CA ASN A 103 17.26 23.48 -26.80
C ASN A 103 18.74 23.19 -27.07
N ARG A 104 19.45 22.66 -26.09
CA ARG A 104 20.87 22.34 -26.23
C ARG A 104 21.04 21.17 -27.20
N ASN A 105 21.81 21.39 -28.26
CA ASN A 105 22.06 20.39 -29.30
C ASN A 105 23.48 19.79 -29.19
N GLY A 106 24.42 20.51 -28.58
CA GLY A 106 25.82 20.10 -28.46
C GLY A 106 26.30 19.82 -27.04
N LYS A 107 27.21 18.85 -26.88
CA LYS A 107 27.86 18.57 -25.57
C LYS A 107 28.75 19.71 -25.06
N THR A 108 29.20 20.61 -25.94
CA THR A 108 30.03 21.78 -25.60
C THR A 108 29.22 23.04 -25.30
N GLU A 109 27.91 23.06 -25.59
CA GLU A 109 27.05 24.21 -25.31
C GLU A 109 26.73 24.33 -23.80
N PRO A 110 26.49 25.56 -23.30
CA PRO A 110 26.10 25.78 -21.91
C PRO A 110 24.74 25.15 -21.60
N ARG A 111 24.63 24.54 -20.42
CA ARG A 111 23.44 23.79 -19.96
C ARG A 111 22.42 24.68 -19.24
N TYR A 112 22.87 25.78 -18.67
CA TYR A 112 22.13 26.68 -17.79
C TYR A 112 22.38 28.12 -18.20
#